data_AF-A0A3A8NU60-F1
#
_entry.id   AF-A0A3A8NU60-F1
#
_cell.length_a   1.000
_cell.length_b   1.000
_cell.length_c   1.000
_cell.angle_alpha   90.00
_cell.angle_beta   90.00
_cell.angle_gamma   90.00
#
_symmetry.space_group_name_H-M   'P 1'
#
loop_
_entity.id
_entity.type
_entity.pdbx_description
1 polymer ?
#
loop_
_entity_poly.entity_id
_entity_poly.type
_entity_poly.pdbx_seq_one_letter_code
_entity_poly.pdbx_strand_id
1 'polypeptide(L)'
;MARALWLSLSCLAGCAPTGAEDGAPPAGAEEAGLSYASAGTDLFRPRVLLFVYEPSYSGTPLHTLKGWSDPKPLTHALRSRLRSSSHFTVDYQVVEVKVITDRLPWFENGTRYTPARLLNIINEPDPLKRDQLRGCTTPGTESTCPRFDYVAFANEFNLKARMEANELDEVWVMAPPWVQMYESRMLGSNAYWCNAPPEPRVASFRNFVVMGYNYERGVAEALHSYGHRSESILDRAYRGQPAGHLWDKFNDLHRDKPNLAGVGYVHHPPNAAPGTDYDYGNTTFVPSSADAWLRNPLVNPDSVARRSLNCTEWGCTQEGFLKWWFNHMPYGQKNAPNWWRHLVHLDDTEAPAQPSACGANTTLSSCDAAGCAWYACSNSCWPPGTDIQVACPADSWCGQNTSVSSCDAAGCAWYACSNSCWSPGTPLGVACGPCALQTSQASCQQYGSSCGWYACTNTCWPRGTPNATACAPCRSYTDVATCDAHQASCAWYACTPGANKCWQRGTALSTACPSTY
;
A
#
# COMPACT_ATOMS: atom_id res chain seq x y z
N MET A 1 -6.16 9.78 24.17
CA MET A 1 -5.04 10.22 25.05
C MET A 1 -4.47 9.00 25.77
N ALA A 2 -3.71 8.18 25.06
CA ALA A 2 -2.92 7.11 25.66
C ALA A 2 -1.49 7.66 25.85
N ARG A 3 -1.01 7.68 27.09
CA ARG A 3 0.38 7.99 27.39
C ARG A 3 1.22 6.81 26.88
N ALA A 4 1.87 6.98 25.73
CA ALA A 4 2.88 6.05 25.24
C ALA A 4 4.00 5.97 26.29
N LEU A 5 4.07 4.83 26.99
CA LEU A 5 5.20 4.51 27.85
C LEU A 5 6.41 4.30 26.92
N TRP A 6 7.38 5.17 27.09
CA TRP A 6 8.70 5.04 26.49
C TRP A 6 9.39 3.81 27.07
N LEU A 7 9.35 2.70 26.34
CA LEU A 7 10.20 1.53 26.55
C LEU A 7 11.10 1.40 25.32
N SER A 8 12.28 1.99 25.44
CA SER A 8 13.49 1.50 24.78
C SER A 8 13.57 -0.01 24.98
N LEU A 9 13.29 -0.78 23.93
CA LEU A 9 13.50 -2.23 23.93
C LEU A 9 15.00 -2.51 23.98
N SER A 10 15.55 -2.56 25.19
CA SER A 10 16.75 -3.32 25.50
C SER A 10 16.32 -4.78 25.62
N CYS A 11 16.35 -5.55 24.53
CA CYS A 11 16.07 -6.99 24.62
C CYS A 11 17.23 -7.71 25.31
N LEU A 12 16.91 -8.27 26.48
CA LEU A 12 17.65 -9.37 27.10
C LEU A 12 17.74 -10.55 26.12
N ALA A 13 18.91 -11.19 26.13
CA ALA A 13 19.29 -12.28 25.26
C ALA A 13 18.36 -13.50 25.36
N GLY A 14 18.17 -14.19 24.22
CA GLY A 14 17.76 -15.59 24.24
C GLY A 14 16.87 -16.07 23.10
N CYS A 15 17.29 -15.95 21.83
CA CYS A 15 16.87 -16.89 20.77
C CYS A 15 18.00 -16.96 19.72
N ALA A 16 18.65 -18.12 19.62
CA ALA A 16 19.57 -18.43 18.53
C ALA A 16 18.78 -18.73 17.24
N PRO A 17 19.17 -18.22 16.07
CA PRO A 17 18.55 -18.57 14.81
C PRO A 17 19.15 -19.88 14.27
N THR A 18 18.31 -20.89 14.05
CA THR A 18 18.68 -22.07 13.27
C THR A 18 18.39 -21.83 11.79
N GLY A 19 19.45 -21.82 10.97
CA GLY A 19 19.51 -22.48 9.66
C GLY A 19 18.64 -21.96 8.51
N ALA A 20 19.24 -21.11 7.69
CA ALA A 20 19.35 -21.17 6.22
C ALA A 20 18.16 -21.68 5.38
N GLU A 21 17.62 -20.79 4.54
CA GLU A 21 17.32 -21.06 3.11
C GLU A 21 17.58 -19.78 2.29
N ASP A 22 18.83 -19.58 1.87
CA ASP A 22 19.24 -18.55 0.91
C ASP A 22 19.16 -19.12 -0.52
N GLY A 23 18.13 -18.71 -1.25
CA GLY A 23 18.13 -18.72 -2.71
C GLY A 23 18.40 -17.31 -3.23
N ALA A 24 19.66 -17.00 -3.55
CA ALA A 24 20.01 -15.73 -4.18
C ALA A 24 19.32 -15.59 -5.56
N PRO A 25 18.64 -14.47 -5.87
CA PRO A 25 18.21 -14.22 -7.24
C PRO A 25 19.42 -13.84 -8.10
N PRO A 26 19.49 -14.25 -9.38
CA PRO A 26 20.63 -13.99 -10.23
C PRO A 26 20.79 -12.49 -10.53
N ALA A 27 22.04 -12.04 -10.50
CA ALA A 27 22.46 -10.74 -10.99
C ALA A 27 22.25 -10.67 -12.51
N GLY A 28 21.45 -9.72 -12.98
CA GLY A 28 21.24 -9.48 -14.41
C GLY A 28 19.77 -9.35 -14.81
N ALA A 29 19.07 -8.36 -14.27
CA ALA A 29 17.87 -7.81 -14.89
C ALA A 29 17.96 -6.29 -14.76
N GLU A 30 18.59 -5.67 -15.76
CA GLU A 30 18.47 -4.24 -16.01
C GLU A 30 16.99 -3.85 -16.13
N GLU A 31 16.73 -2.62 -15.70
CA GLU A 31 15.45 -1.95 -15.61
C GLU A 31 14.67 -1.98 -16.94
N ALA A 32 13.67 -2.86 -17.03
CA ALA A 32 12.53 -2.64 -17.92
C ALA A 32 11.50 -1.80 -17.16
N GLY A 33 11.41 -0.53 -17.52
CA GLY A 33 10.48 0.44 -16.92
C GLY A 33 9.04 -0.07 -16.92
N LEU A 34 8.55 -0.40 -15.72
CA LEU A 34 7.12 -0.56 -15.45
C LEU A 34 6.65 0.70 -14.72
N SER A 35 6.24 1.69 -15.51
CA SER A 35 5.43 2.81 -15.08
C SER A 35 3.98 2.34 -14.96
N TYR A 36 3.49 2.14 -13.74
CA TYR A 36 2.05 2.09 -13.49
C TYR A 36 1.73 2.76 -12.14
N ALA A 37 1.93 4.08 -12.06
CA ALA A 37 0.89 4.89 -11.44
C ALA A 37 -0.24 4.95 -12.48
N SER A 38 -1.45 4.53 -12.11
CA SER A 38 -2.61 4.72 -12.98
C SER A 38 -2.73 6.22 -13.31
N ALA A 39 -3.22 6.54 -14.51
CA ALA A 39 -3.49 7.93 -14.87
C ALA A 39 -4.33 8.58 -13.77
N GLY A 40 -3.76 9.53 -13.04
CA GLY A 40 -4.40 10.17 -11.89
C GLY A 40 -4.05 9.62 -10.51
N THR A 41 -2.83 9.16 -10.24
CA THR A 41 -2.33 8.95 -8.86
C THR A 41 -1.07 9.78 -8.63
N ASP A 42 -0.98 10.47 -7.49
CA ASP A 42 0.21 11.27 -7.15
C ASP A 42 1.44 10.36 -7.00
N LEU A 43 2.54 10.72 -7.66
CA LEU A 43 3.83 10.05 -7.51
C LEU A 43 4.80 10.95 -6.74
N PHE A 44 5.20 10.51 -5.56
CA PHE A 44 6.14 11.20 -4.69
C PHE A 44 7.54 10.59 -4.84
N ARG A 45 8.56 11.46 -4.95
CA ARG A 45 9.97 11.04 -5.03
C ARG A 45 10.83 11.80 -4.00
N PRO A 46 10.64 11.55 -2.69
CA PRO A 46 11.38 12.28 -1.66
C PRO A 46 12.88 11.98 -1.76
N ARG A 47 13.71 13.02 -1.67
CA ARG A 47 15.18 12.89 -1.75
C ARG A 47 15.78 12.69 -0.37
N VAL A 48 16.46 11.57 -0.23
CA VAL A 48 17.07 11.10 1.02
C VAL A 48 18.57 11.33 0.99
N LEU A 49 19.08 12.01 2.01
CA LEU A 49 20.48 11.92 2.39
C LEU A 49 20.65 10.74 3.35
N LEU A 50 21.41 9.74 2.93
CA LEU A 50 21.69 8.55 3.73
C LEU A 50 23.03 8.69 4.46
N PHE A 51 23.00 8.54 5.78
CA PHE A 51 24.19 8.33 6.59
C PHE A 51 24.31 6.86 6.97
N VAL A 52 25.52 6.34 6.90
CA VAL A 52 25.87 4.98 7.34
C VAL A 52 27.03 5.09 8.32
N TYR A 53 26.74 5.03 9.62
CA TYR A 53 27.77 4.94 10.65
C TYR A 53 28.23 3.49 10.77
N GLU A 54 29.31 3.14 10.07
CA GLU A 54 29.82 1.77 9.99
C GLU A 54 31.28 1.71 10.45
N PRO A 55 31.54 1.76 11.77
CA PRO A 55 32.90 1.66 12.27
C PRO A 55 33.54 0.34 11.87
N SER A 56 34.86 0.35 11.65
CA SER A 56 35.64 -0.84 11.34
C SER A 56 36.64 -1.15 12.45
N TYR A 57 36.82 -2.43 12.77
CA TYR A 57 37.74 -2.91 13.81
C TYR A 57 38.74 -3.85 13.17
N SER A 58 40.01 -3.46 13.17
CA SER A 58 41.09 -4.20 12.51
C SER A 58 40.80 -4.53 11.03
N GLY A 59 40.12 -3.62 10.33
CA GLY A 59 39.74 -3.78 8.91
C GLY A 59 38.40 -4.49 8.68
N THR A 60 37.76 -5.02 9.71
CA THR A 60 36.44 -5.68 9.61
C THR A 60 35.32 -4.69 9.96
N PRO A 61 34.34 -4.47 9.06
CA PRO A 61 33.15 -3.69 9.37
C PRO A 61 32.37 -4.25 10.57
N LEU A 62 31.77 -3.38 11.39
CA LEU A 62 31.06 -3.77 12.60
C LEU A 62 29.93 -4.76 12.33
N HIS A 63 29.13 -4.56 11.27
CA HIS A 63 28.04 -5.48 10.96
C HIS A 63 28.57 -6.89 10.67
N THR A 64 29.67 -7.02 9.92
CA THR A 64 30.31 -8.31 9.64
C THR A 64 30.86 -8.93 10.93
N LEU A 65 31.53 -8.13 11.76
CA LEU A 65 32.10 -8.58 13.03
C LEU A 65 31.03 -9.14 13.98
N LYS A 66 29.82 -8.59 13.96
CA LYS A 66 28.72 -8.97 14.86
C LYS A 66 27.68 -9.88 14.23
N GLY A 67 27.78 -10.18 12.93
CA GLY A 67 26.77 -10.96 12.21
C GLY A 67 25.43 -10.21 12.07
N TRP A 68 25.48 -8.89 11.98
CA TRP A 68 24.32 -8.02 11.81
C TRP A 68 24.03 -7.72 10.34
N SER A 69 22.89 -7.11 10.07
CA SER A 69 22.49 -6.73 8.71
C SER A 69 23.49 -5.75 8.10
N ASP A 70 23.85 -5.95 6.83
CA ASP A 70 24.59 -4.93 6.08
C ASP A 70 23.67 -3.70 5.88
N PRO A 71 24.09 -2.49 6.31
CA PRO A 71 23.31 -1.27 6.18
C PRO A 71 22.86 -0.94 4.75
N LYS A 72 23.67 -1.30 3.74
CA LYS A 72 23.38 -0.94 2.34
C LYS A 72 22.24 -1.80 1.76
N PRO A 73 22.32 -3.15 1.73
CA PRO A 73 21.18 -4.00 1.37
C PRO A 73 19.95 -3.73 2.22
N LEU A 74 20.11 -3.48 3.53
CA LEU A 74 18.99 -3.14 4.41
C LEU A 74 18.26 -1.87 3.94
N THR A 75 19.01 -0.82 3.58
CA THR A 75 18.43 0.42 3.04
C THR A 75 17.69 0.17 1.73
N HIS A 76 18.27 -0.63 0.82
CA HIS A 76 17.63 -0.97 -0.44
C HIS A 76 16.34 -1.78 -0.24
N ALA A 77 16.36 -2.75 0.68
CA ALA A 77 15.19 -3.54 1.02
C ALA A 77 14.07 -2.65 1.59
N LEU A 78 14.39 -1.75 2.53
CA LEU A 78 13.42 -0.80 3.10
C LEU A 78 12.76 0.05 2.00
N ARG A 79 13.55 0.68 1.13
CA ARG A 79 13.03 1.48 -0.01
C ARG A 79 12.12 0.65 -0.91
N SER A 80 12.56 -0.56 -1.25
CA SER A 80 11.79 -1.48 -2.08
C SER A 80 10.44 -1.83 -1.45
N ARG A 81 10.41 -2.11 -0.14
CA ARG A 81 9.17 -2.43 0.59
C ARG A 81 8.22 -1.24 0.69
N LEU A 82 8.73 -0.05 0.98
CA LEU A 82 7.91 1.18 1.00
C LEU A 82 7.34 1.48 -0.40
N ARG A 83 8.15 1.32 -1.44
CA ARG A 83 7.71 1.53 -2.83
C ARG A 83 6.63 0.53 -3.25
N SER A 84 6.83 -0.76 -3.01
CA SER A 84 5.84 -1.78 -3.40
C SER A 84 4.55 -1.66 -2.59
N SER A 85 4.66 -1.40 -1.28
CA SER A 85 3.49 -1.34 -0.38
C SER A 85 2.74 0.00 -0.46
N SER A 86 3.27 0.98 -1.18
CA SER A 86 2.58 2.25 -1.46
C SER A 86 1.87 2.24 -2.81
N HIS A 87 1.65 1.09 -3.43
CA HIS A 87 1.15 1.00 -4.82
C HIS A 87 2.02 1.79 -5.81
N PHE A 88 3.35 1.80 -5.56
CA PHE A 88 4.33 2.56 -6.34
C PHE A 88 4.11 4.08 -6.35
N THR A 89 3.36 4.62 -5.37
CA THR A 89 3.10 6.06 -5.25
C THR A 89 4.20 6.81 -4.52
N VAL A 90 5.03 6.13 -3.73
CA VAL A 90 6.22 6.72 -3.10
C VAL A 90 7.46 5.98 -3.54
N ASP A 91 8.44 6.72 -4.03
CA ASP A 91 9.74 6.20 -4.42
C ASP A 91 10.86 7.08 -3.84
N TYR A 92 11.29 6.76 -2.63
CA TYR A 92 12.40 7.43 -1.95
C TYR A 92 13.68 7.36 -2.78
N GLN A 93 14.27 8.50 -3.11
CA GLN A 93 15.49 8.63 -3.91
C GLN A 93 16.67 8.88 -2.99
N VAL A 94 17.60 7.93 -2.85
CA VAL A 94 18.86 8.20 -2.15
C VAL A 94 19.75 9.02 -3.07
N VAL A 95 19.82 10.33 -2.83
CA VAL A 95 20.56 11.26 -3.68
C VAL A 95 22.02 11.43 -3.25
N GLU A 96 22.33 11.08 -2.01
CA GLU A 96 23.68 11.11 -1.47
C GLU A 96 23.83 10.07 -0.36
N VAL A 97 25.01 9.43 -0.30
CA VAL A 97 25.38 8.50 0.76
C VAL A 97 26.67 9.00 1.44
N LYS A 98 26.61 9.15 2.76
CA LYS A 98 27.77 9.46 3.61
C LYS A 98 28.08 8.26 4.50
N VAL A 99 29.16 7.55 4.19
CA VAL A 99 29.68 6.45 5.01
C VAL A 99 30.70 7.01 5.99
N ILE A 100 30.48 6.80 7.29
CA ILE A 100 31.30 7.30 8.38
C ILE A 100 31.84 6.10 9.15
N THR A 101 33.16 5.88 9.08
CA THR A 101 33.82 4.69 9.64
C THR A 101 34.77 5.01 10.80
N ASP A 102 35.17 6.27 10.94
CA ASP A 102 36.23 6.73 11.84
C ASP A 102 35.72 7.33 13.15
N ARG A 103 34.42 7.62 13.24
CA ARG A 103 33.80 8.28 14.39
C ARG A 103 32.32 7.94 14.52
N LEU A 104 31.78 8.15 15.71
CA LEU A 104 30.35 8.02 16.02
C LEU A 104 29.66 9.39 15.97
N PRO A 105 28.33 9.48 16.00
CA PRO A 105 27.66 10.78 16.12
C PRO A 105 27.97 11.49 17.44
N TRP A 106 27.61 12.78 17.49
CA TRP A 106 27.62 13.56 18.72
C TRP A 106 26.50 13.12 19.65
N PHE A 107 26.80 13.12 20.95
CA PHE A 107 25.81 12.94 22.01
C PHE A 107 25.54 14.26 22.72
N GLU A 108 24.36 14.40 23.32
CA GLU A 108 23.88 15.63 23.97
C GLU A 108 24.77 16.11 25.14
N ASN A 109 25.65 15.25 25.65
CA ASN A 109 26.66 15.61 26.64
C ASN A 109 27.92 16.28 26.03
N GLY A 110 27.89 16.61 24.74
CA GLY A 110 29.02 17.20 24.02
C GLY A 110 30.16 16.22 23.74
N THR A 111 29.93 14.91 23.86
CA THR A 111 30.96 13.89 23.59
C THR A 111 30.70 13.21 22.26
N ARG A 112 31.79 12.89 21.54
CA ARG A 112 31.80 11.98 20.40
C ARG A 112 32.50 10.69 20.83
N TYR A 113 31.74 9.61 20.99
CA TYR A 113 32.33 8.34 21.40
C TYR A 113 33.21 7.77 20.27
N THR A 114 34.27 7.06 20.64
CA THR A 114 35.15 6.39 19.68
C THR A 114 34.54 5.05 19.26
N PRO A 115 34.87 4.53 18.07
CA PRO A 115 34.55 3.15 17.71
C PRO A 115 34.95 2.15 18.80
N ALA A 116 36.18 2.25 19.34
CA ALA A 116 36.65 1.37 20.42
C ALA A 116 35.73 1.42 21.66
N ARG A 117 35.25 2.61 22.06
CA ARG A 117 34.32 2.73 23.19
C ARG A 117 32.96 2.07 22.88
N LEU A 118 32.45 2.21 21.66
CA LEU A 118 31.21 1.53 21.25
C LEU A 118 31.36 0.01 21.29
N LEU A 119 32.48 -0.55 20.82
CA LEU A 119 32.70 -1.99 20.91
C LEU A 119 32.73 -2.48 22.37
N ASN A 120 33.31 -1.69 23.27
CA ASN A 120 33.27 -1.99 24.71
C ASN A 120 31.82 -1.93 25.25
N ILE A 121 31.02 -0.94 24.85
CA ILE A 121 29.59 -0.87 25.21
C ILE A 121 28.83 -2.12 24.72
N ILE A 122 29.01 -2.50 23.45
CA ILE A 122 28.32 -3.63 22.83
C ILE A 122 28.67 -4.96 23.53
N ASN A 123 29.94 -5.14 23.90
CA ASN A 123 30.43 -6.40 24.45
C ASN A 123 30.33 -6.48 25.98
N GLU A 124 29.93 -5.41 26.67
CA GLU A 124 29.82 -5.40 28.14
C GLU A 124 28.56 -6.17 28.61
N PRO A 125 28.70 -7.34 29.25
CA PRO A 125 27.56 -8.13 29.69
C PRO A 125 26.81 -7.51 30.88
N ASP A 126 27.48 -6.73 31.73
CA ASP A 126 26.88 -6.11 32.91
C ASP A 126 26.13 -4.82 32.53
N PRO A 127 24.79 -4.77 32.70
CA PRO A 127 24.00 -3.59 32.33
C PRO A 127 24.43 -2.30 33.04
N LEU A 128 24.85 -2.39 34.31
CA LEU A 128 25.25 -1.20 35.07
C LEU A 128 26.59 -0.66 34.58
N LYS A 129 27.55 -1.53 34.27
CA LYS A 129 28.82 -1.12 33.64
C LYS A 129 28.60 -0.60 32.24
N ARG A 130 27.69 -1.20 31.47
CA ARG A 130 27.32 -0.73 30.14
C ARG A 130 26.77 0.69 30.19
N ASP A 131 25.91 1.01 31.16
CA ASP A 131 25.38 2.36 31.35
C ASP A 131 26.47 3.36 31.75
N GLN A 132 27.43 2.95 32.59
CA GLN A 132 28.62 3.77 32.88
C GLN A 132 29.41 4.05 31.59
N LEU A 133 29.64 3.04 30.76
CA LEU A 133 30.32 3.20 29.46
C LEU A 133 29.53 4.07 28.48
N ARG A 134 28.19 4.04 28.52
CA ARG A 134 27.31 4.95 27.75
C ARG A 134 27.31 6.39 28.28
N GLY A 135 27.90 6.63 29.45
CA GLY A 135 28.00 7.95 30.08
C GLY A 135 26.72 8.39 30.80
N CYS A 136 25.89 7.44 31.24
CA CYS A 136 24.68 7.75 31.99
C CYS A 136 25.02 8.32 33.38
N THR A 137 24.33 9.39 33.80
CA THR A 137 24.61 10.00 35.11
C THR A 137 24.09 9.15 36.28
N THR A 138 23.14 8.25 36.02
CA THR A 138 22.66 7.28 37.01
C THR A 138 22.47 5.91 36.34
N PRO A 139 23.41 4.96 36.52
CA PRO A 139 23.31 3.62 35.96
C PRO A 139 22.01 2.92 36.33
N GLY A 140 21.42 2.17 35.40
CA GLY A 140 20.10 1.53 35.56
C GLY A 140 18.92 2.45 35.25
N THR A 141 19.16 3.73 34.94
CA THR A 141 18.11 4.69 34.55
C THR A 141 18.40 5.26 33.16
N GLU A 142 17.80 4.64 32.13
CA GLU A 142 18.10 4.98 30.73
C GLU A 142 17.83 6.44 30.35
N SER A 143 16.85 7.09 30.97
CA SER A 143 16.56 8.51 30.75
C SER A 143 17.71 9.44 31.14
N THR A 144 18.69 8.94 31.90
CA THR A 144 19.90 9.68 32.29
C THR A 144 21.09 9.45 31.35
N CYS A 145 20.93 8.58 30.35
CA CYS A 145 21.94 8.34 29.34
C CYS A 145 21.94 9.47 28.30
N PRO A 146 23.11 9.99 27.90
CA PRO A 146 23.23 10.95 26.81
C PRO A 146 22.56 10.42 25.55
N ARG A 147 21.74 11.23 24.86
CA ARG A 147 21.14 10.83 23.58
C ARG A 147 21.93 11.34 22.39
N PHE A 148 21.57 10.88 21.19
CA PHE A 148 22.04 11.46 19.95
C PHE A 148 21.71 12.96 19.88
N ASP A 149 22.69 13.80 19.57
CA ASP A 149 22.50 15.24 19.43
C ASP A 149 22.09 15.61 18.00
N TYR A 150 20.79 15.75 17.79
CA TYR A 150 20.21 16.13 16.49
C TYR A 150 20.60 17.54 16.05
N VAL A 151 20.87 18.46 16.99
CA VAL A 151 21.26 19.84 16.67
C VAL A 151 22.71 19.86 16.19
N ALA A 152 23.62 19.23 16.94
CA ALA A 152 25.02 19.10 16.53
C ALA A 152 25.15 18.34 15.20
N PHE A 153 24.39 17.25 15.02
CA PHE A 153 24.34 16.52 13.76
C PHE A 153 23.84 17.37 12.59
N ALA A 154 22.74 18.10 12.77
CA ALA A 154 22.20 18.97 11.73
C ALA A 154 23.17 20.10 11.34
N ASN A 155 23.88 20.65 12.32
CA ASN A 155 24.89 21.69 12.10
C ASN A 155 26.13 21.13 11.39
N GLU A 156 26.65 19.97 11.81
CA GLU A 156 27.83 19.34 11.21
C GLU A 156 27.67 19.10 9.70
N PHE A 157 26.46 18.73 9.28
CA PHE A 157 26.15 18.42 7.88
C PHE A 157 25.34 19.49 7.16
N ASN A 158 25.18 20.68 7.75
CA ASN A 158 24.47 21.81 7.20
C ASN A 158 23.03 21.46 6.73
N LEU A 159 22.34 20.57 7.45
CA LEU A 159 21.07 19.99 7.00
C LEU A 159 19.99 21.06 6.79
N LYS A 160 19.92 22.06 7.68
CA LYS A 160 18.99 23.19 7.54
C LYS A 160 19.11 23.86 6.16
N ALA A 161 20.31 24.33 5.80
CA ALA A 161 20.48 25.06 4.55
C ALA A 161 20.16 24.19 3.33
N ARG A 162 20.50 22.89 3.38
CA ARG A 162 20.20 21.95 2.29
C ARG A 162 18.70 21.67 2.13
N MET A 163 17.98 21.54 3.24
CA MET A 163 16.52 21.41 3.23
C MET A 163 15.87 22.67 2.66
N GLU A 164 16.30 23.85 3.11
CA GLU A 164 15.76 25.14 2.65
C GLU A 164 16.12 25.45 1.19
N ALA A 165 17.28 25.01 0.72
CA ALA A 165 17.70 25.07 -0.68
C ALA A 165 16.99 24.03 -1.57
N ASN A 166 16.09 23.24 -0.99
CA ASN A 166 15.37 22.18 -1.70
C ASN A 166 16.33 21.18 -2.35
N GLU A 167 17.41 20.78 -1.68
CA GLU A 167 18.32 19.72 -2.14
C GLU A 167 17.87 18.33 -1.66
N LEU A 168 17.25 18.31 -0.48
CA LEU A 168 16.83 17.13 0.26
C LEU A 168 15.40 17.32 0.78
N ASP A 169 14.75 16.20 1.10
CA ASP A 169 13.44 16.16 1.73
C ASP A 169 13.47 15.36 3.04
N GLU A 170 14.42 14.42 3.16
CA GLU A 170 14.53 13.55 4.33
C GLU A 170 15.97 13.10 4.61
N VAL A 171 16.25 12.69 5.85
CA VAL A 171 17.55 12.15 6.26
C VAL A 171 17.37 10.79 6.89
N TRP A 172 18.09 9.78 6.40
CA TRP A 172 18.12 8.45 6.98
C TRP A 172 19.48 8.18 7.59
N VAL A 173 19.50 7.60 8.78
CA VAL A 173 20.73 7.24 9.48
C VAL A 173 20.69 5.76 9.82
N MET A 174 21.48 4.97 9.11
CA MET A 174 21.80 3.60 9.48
C MET A 174 22.93 3.63 10.50
N ALA A 175 22.67 3.17 11.71
CA ALA A 175 23.62 3.21 12.82
C ALA A 175 23.61 1.90 13.64
N PRO A 176 24.70 1.59 14.35
CA PRO A 176 24.73 0.44 15.26
C PRO A 176 23.84 0.71 16.48
N PRO A 177 23.55 -0.32 17.30
CA PRO A 177 22.86 -0.10 18.57
C PRO A 177 23.68 0.83 19.48
N TRP A 178 23.02 1.37 20.50
CA TRP A 178 23.64 2.21 21.53
C TRP A 178 24.11 3.60 21.08
N VAL A 179 23.77 4.05 19.87
CA VAL A 179 23.93 5.46 19.46
C VAL A 179 22.80 6.38 19.94
N GLN A 180 21.83 5.84 20.69
CA GLN A 180 20.78 6.60 21.38
C GLN A 180 19.93 7.49 20.48
N MET A 181 19.63 7.01 19.28
CA MET A 181 18.71 7.64 18.35
C MET A 181 17.26 7.27 18.67
N TYR A 182 16.35 8.16 18.26
CA TYR A 182 14.94 7.81 18.14
C TYR A 182 14.74 7.18 16.76
N GLU A 183 13.71 6.36 16.63
CA GLU A 183 13.33 5.75 15.35
C GLU A 183 12.97 6.80 14.29
N SER A 184 12.32 7.88 14.73
CA SER A 184 12.12 9.08 13.93
C SER A 184 12.15 10.31 14.82
N ARG A 185 12.66 11.42 14.30
CA ARG A 185 12.50 12.74 14.94
C ARG A 185 12.30 13.81 13.88
N MET A 186 11.31 14.66 14.07
CA MET A 186 11.05 15.79 13.19
C MET A 186 11.84 17.02 13.63
N LEU A 187 12.53 17.64 12.67
CA LEU A 187 13.31 18.86 12.81
C LEU A 187 12.65 19.97 11.97
N GLY A 188 12.72 21.21 12.44
CA GLY A 188 12.12 22.37 11.78
C GLY A 188 11.43 23.31 12.76
N SER A 189 11.26 24.58 12.38
CA SER A 189 10.63 25.60 13.23
C SER A 189 9.19 25.25 13.62
N ASN A 190 8.50 24.49 12.76
CA ASN A 190 7.12 24.04 12.97
C ASN A 190 7.06 22.53 13.24
N ALA A 191 8.16 21.93 13.70
CA ALA A 191 8.23 20.50 13.95
C ALA A 191 7.20 20.06 15.00
N TYR A 192 6.62 18.89 14.78
CA TYR A 192 5.66 18.27 15.69
C TYR A 192 6.10 16.87 16.09
N TRP A 193 5.35 16.26 17.01
CA TRP A 193 5.63 14.90 17.48
C TRP A 193 5.67 13.91 16.31
N CYS A 194 6.76 13.18 16.19
CA CYS A 194 6.96 12.17 15.15
C CYS A 194 7.69 10.98 15.76
N ASN A 195 6.97 10.20 16.59
CA ASN A 195 7.53 9.16 17.47
C ASN A 195 8.68 9.63 18.40
N ALA A 196 8.79 10.94 18.58
CA ALA A 196 9.76 11.61 19.43
C ALA A 196 9.35 13.08 19.63
N PRO A 197 9.85 13.74 20.69
CA PRO A 197 9.69 15.18 20.84
C PRO A 197 10.23 15.93 19.61
N PRO A 198 9.54 16.97 19.13
CA PRO A 198 10.04 17.78 18.02
C PRO A 198 11.38 18.43 18.36
N GLU A 199 12.15 18.80 17.32
CA GLU A 199 13.43 19.50 17.46
C GLU A 199 13.41 20.87 16.76
N PRO A 200 12.78 21.89 17.37
CA PRO A 200 12.66 23.22 16.77
C PRO A 200 13.95 24.03 16.80
N ARG A 201 14.98 23.59 17.55
CA ARG A 201 16.28 24.28 17.60
C ARG A 201 17.00 24.20 16.25
N VAL A 202 16.71 23.19 15.43
CA VAL A 202 17.08 23.17 14.01
C VAL A 202 16.00 23.94 13.25
N ALA A 203 16.09 25.27 13.31
CA ALA A 203 15.08 26.22 12.87
C ALA A 203 14.95 26.36 11.33
N SER A 204 14.79 25.24 10.62
CA SER A 204 14.44 25.18 9.20
C SER A 204 12.98 25.59 9.00
N PHE A 205 12.68 26.41 7.99
CA PHE A 205 11.28 26.74 7.67
C PHE A 205 10.51 25.57 7.05
N ARG A 206 11.20 24.57 6.48
CA ARG A 206 10.63 23.28 6.06
C ARG A 206 10.84 22.26 7.17
N ASN A 207 9.79 21.52 7.51
CA ASN A 207 9.95 20.34 8.36
C ASN A 207 10.61 19.20 7.59
N PHE A 208 11.44 18.43 8.26
CA PHE A 208 12.01 17.19 7.74
C PHE A 208 12.17 16.15 8.86
N VAL A 209 12.16 14.88 8.50
CA VAL A 209 12.38 13.79 9.45
C VAL A 209 13.81 13.27 9.34
N VAL A 210 14.42 13.05 10.50
CA VAL A 210 15.61 12.19 10.63
C VAL A 210 15.12 10.82 11.10
N MET A 211 15.21 9.82 10.21
CA MET A 211 14.94 8.42 10.54
C MET A 211 16.20 7.77 11.13
N GLY A 212 16.06 7.12 12.27
CA GLY A 212 17.12 6.34 12.91
C GLY A 212 16.86 4.85 12.77
N TYR A 213 17.70 4.16 12.01
CA TYR A 213 17.58 2.72 11.75
C TYR A 213 18.76 1.97 12.38
N ASN A 214 18.45 0.97 13.20
CA ASN A 214 19.44 0.09 13.82
C ASN A 214 19.71 -1.12 12.93
N TYR A 215 20.93 -1.23 12.39
CA TYR A 215 21.30 -2.36 11.52
C TYR A 215 21.68 -3.65 12.28
N GLU A 216 21.65 -3.67 13.63
CA GLU A 216 21.57 -4.93 14.39
C GLU A 216 20.27 -5.70 14.08
N ARG A 217 19.26 -5.00 13.54
CA ARG A 217 17.95 -5.53 13.17
C ARG A 217 17.78 -5.64 11.66
N GLY A 218 16.63 -6.14 11.22
CA GLY A 218 16.31 -6.37 9.82
C GLY A 218 15.38 -5.30 9.24
N VAL A 219 14.88 -5.59 8.03
CA VAL A 219 13.95 -4.70 7.32
C VAL A 219 12.59 -4.61 8.02
N ALA A 220 12.19 -5.65 8.76
CA ALA A 220 10.94 -5.69 9.52
C ALA A 220 10.90 -4.57 10.57
N GLU A 221 11.98 -4.38 11.33
CA GLU A 221 12.11 -3.31 12.31
C GLU A 221 12.26 -1.94 11.64
N ALA A 222 13.00 -1.84 10.54
CA ALA A 222 13.11 -0.58 9.82
C ALA A 222 11.76 -0.08 9.26
N LEU A 223 10.93 -1.01 8.74
CA LEU A 223 9.55 -0.71 8.34
C LEU A 223 8.69 -0.32 9.54
N HIS A 224 8.90 -0.97 10.68
CA HIS A 224 8.16 -0.72 11.90
C HIS A 224 8.42 0.69 12.42
N SER A 225 9.69 1.11 12.49
CA SER A 225 10.11 2.47 12.83
C SER A 225 9.49 3.51 11.89
N TYR A 226 9.42 3.22 10.57
CA TYR A 226 8.73 4.09 9.62
C TYR A 226 7.20 4.11 9.85
N GLY A 227 6.64 2.98 10.28
CA GLY A 227 5.24 2.83 10.69
C GLY A 227 4.88 3.78 11.83
N HIS A 228 5.69 3.83 12.89
CA HIS A 228 5.44 4.75 14.01
C HIS A 228 5.48 6.23 13.64
N ARG A 229 6.39 6.61 12.76
CA ARG A 229 6.35 7.94 12.14
C ARG A 229 5.00 8.16 11.46
N SER A 230 4.55 7.17 10.69
CA SER A 230 3.33 7.27 9.90
C SER A 230 2.10 7.45 10.78
N GLU A 231 1.99 6.66 11.85
CA GLU A 231 0.95 6.84 12.88
C GLU A 231 0.97 8.23 13.49
N SER A 232 2.16 8.72 13.89
CA SER A 232 2.31 10.06 14.48
C SER A 232 1.87 11.19 13.54
N ILE A 233 2.20 11.06 12.24
CA ILE A 233 1.82 12.04 11.21
C ILE A 233 0.31 11.97 10.96
N LEU A 234 -0.28 10.78 10.88
CA LEU A 234 -1.73 10.63 10.64
C LEU A 234 -2.56 11.05 11.85
N ASP A 235 -2.11 10.78 13.08
CA ASP A 235 -2.66 11.34 14.31
C ASP A 235 -2.67 12.88 14.27
N ARG A 236 -1.62 13.49 13.72
CA ARG A 236 -1.54 14.95 13.55
C ARG A 236 -2.49 15.46 12.48
N ALA A 237 -2.58 14.77 11.34
CA ALA A 237 -3.41 15.16 10.20
C ALA A 237 -4.92 15.07 10.53
N TYR A 238 -5.33 14.08 11.33
CA TYR A 238 -6.71 13.88 11.76
C TYR A 238 -7.03 14.55 13.11
N ARG A 239 -6.09 15.30 13.69
CA ARG A 239 -6.31 15.98 14.97
C ARG A 239 -7.50 16.93 14.91
N GLY A 240 -8.41 16.81 15.87
CA GLY A 240 -9.58 17.69 15.99
C GLY A 240 -10.76 17.26 15.12
N GLN A 241 -10.62 16.19 14.33
CA GLN A 241 -11.74 15.58 13.63
C GLN A 241 -12.68 14.86 14.61
N PRO A 242 -13.99 14.77 14.32
CA PRO A 242 -14.93 14.01 15.13
C PRO A 242 -14.57 12.51 15.20
N ALA A 243 -14.95 11.87 16.30
CA ALA A 243 -14.77 10.43 16.47
C ALA A 243 -15.40 9.63 15.32
N GLY A 244 -14.74 8.55 14.91
CA GLY A 244 -15.16 7.76 13.75
C GLY A 244 -14.72 8.38 12.41
N HIS A 245 -13.72 9.26 12.41
CA HIS A 245 -13.04 9.65 11.18
C HIS A 245 -12.28 8.46 10.57
N LEU A 246 -11.78 8.60 9.35
CA LEU A 246 -11.11 7.51 8.62
C LEU A 246 -9.95 6.89 9.42
N TRP A 247 -9.09 7.69 10.03
CA TRP A 247 -7.98 7.17 10.82
C TRP A 247 -8.41 6.33 12.04
N ASP A 248 -9.50 6.67 12.75
CA ASP A 248 -10.07 5.83 13.81
C ASP A 248 -10.52 4.47 13.24
N LYS A 249 -11.28 4.50 12.13
CA LYS A 249 -11.83 3.28 11.52
C LYS A 249 -10.74 2.35 10.98
N PHE A 250 -9.65 2.92 10.46
CA PHE A 250 -8.50 2.15 9.99
C PHE A 250 -7.83 1.42 11.14
N ASN A 251 -7.71 2.09 12.28
CA ASN A 251 -7.03 1.59 13.46
C ASN A 251 -7.88 0.69 14.36
N ASP A 252 -9.18 0.56 14.11
CA ASP A 252 -10.08 -0.21 14.96
C ASP A 252 -9.61 -1.67 15.09
N LEU A 253 -9.52 -2.13 16.33
CA LEU A 253 -9.12 -3.50 16.67
C LEU A 253 -10.35 -4.29 17.13
N HIS A 254 -10.38 -5.59 16.80
CA HIS A 254 -11.47 -6.47 17.23
C HIS A 254 -11.61 -6.50 18.76
N ARG A 255 -10.49 -6.49 19.49
CA ARG A 255 -10.48 -6.51 20.97
C ARG A 255 -11.15 -5.29 21.61
N ASP A 256 -11.13 -4.14 20.95
CA ASP A 256 -11.64 -2.87 21.49
C ASP A 256 -13.04 -2.57 20.94
N LYS A 257 -13.30 -2.91 19.68
CA LYS A 257 -14.59 -2.78 19.02
C LYS A 257 -14.96 -4.11 18.35
N PRO A 258 -15.62 -5.03 19.09
CA PRO A 258 -15.98 -6.34 18.58
C PRO A 258 -16.73 -6.25 17.25
N ASN A 259 -16.27 -7.04 16.30
CA ASN A 259 -16.75 -7.13 14.93
C ASN A 259 -16.58 -5.89 14.03
N LEU A 260 -15.87 -4.86 14.49
CA LEU A 260 -15.69 -3.60 13.76
C LEU A 260 -14.23 -3.33 13.38
N ALA A 261 -13.37 -4.34 13.38
CA ALA A 261 -11.95 -4.15 13.11
C ALA A 261 -11.70 -3.51 11.74
N GLY A 262 -10.71 -2.62 11.68
CA GLY A 262 -10.11 -2.09 10.47
C GLY A 262 -8.89 -2.91 10.09
N VAL A 263 -7.79 -2.19 9.83
CA VAL A 263 -6.46 -2.69 9.47
C VAL A 263 -5.56 -2.77 10.72
N GLY A 264 -5.81 -1.94 11.74
CA GLY A 264 -5.09 -1.92 13.01
C GLY A 264 -3.91 -0.93 13.02
N TYR A 265 -3.01 -1.13 13.99
CA TYR A 265 -1.82 -0.30 14.22
C TYR A 265 -0.55 -1.08 13.86
N VAL A 266 0.59 -0.40 13.76
CA VAL A 266 1.87 -1.05 13.41
C VAL A 266 2.32 -2.07 14.45
N HIS A 267 1.84 -1.96 15.70
CA HIS A 267 2.03 -2.92 16.80
C HIS A 267 0.98 -4.02 16.86
N HIS A 268 -0.21 -3.76 16.32
CA HIS A 268 -1.41 -4.54 16.61
C HIS A 268 -2.19 -4.81 15.33
N PRO A 269 -2.09 -6.02 14.78
CA PRO A 269 -2.99 -6.47 13.74
C PRO A 269 -4.46 -6.45 14.19
N PRO A 270 -5.43 -6.51 13.25
CA PRO A 270 -6.86 -6.43 13.57
C PRO A 270 -7.33 -7.45 14.62
N ASN A 271 -6.65 -8.60 14.67
CA ASN A 271 -6.94 -9.72 15.55
C ASN A 271 -6.00 -9.84 16.76
N ALA A 272 -5.19 -8.81 17.06
CA ALA A 272 -4.31 -8.81 18.23
C ALA A 272 -5.11 -9.05 19.52
N ALA A 273 -4.64 -9.95 20.36
CA ALA A 273 -5.28 -10.27 21.64
C ALA A 273 -5.21 -9.09 22.64
N PRO A 274 -6.09 -9.03 23.65
CA PRO A 274 -5.97 -8.05 24.72
C PRO A 274 -4.63 -8.15 25.45
N GLY A 275 -3.95 -7.01 25.64
CA GLY A 275 -2.68 -6.94 26.38
C GLY A 275 -1.47 -7.51 25.64
N THR A 276 -1.57 -7.77 24.33
CA THR A 276 -0.44 -8.22 23.51
C THR A 276 0.02 -7.11 22.56
N ASP A 277 1.33 -6.89 22.52
CA ASP A 277 2.04 -6.12 21.50
C ASP A 277 2.71 -7.10 20.52
N TYR A 278 2.91 -6.69 19.27
CA TYR A 278 3.63 -7.47 18.25
C TYR A 278 2.99 -8.84 17.94
N ASP A 279 1.66 -8.94 18.05
CA ASP A 279 0.88 -10.17 17.91
C ASP A 279 0.62 -10.56 16.43
N TYR A 280 1.67 -10.54 15.61
CA TYR A 280 1.60 -10.77 14.16
C TYR A 280 1.26 -12.20 13.78
N GLY A 281 1.46 -13.16 14.69
CA GLY A 281 1.23 -14.58 14.47
C GLY A 281 -0.16 -15.07 14.89
N ASN A 282 -1.06 -14.18 15.31
CA ASN A 282 -2.35 -14.60 15.84
C ASN A 282 -3.22 -15.25 14.75
N THR A 283 -3.64 -16.49 14.99
CA THR A 283 -4.45 -17.28 14.04
C THR A 283 -5.95 -17.11 14.25
N THR A 284 -6.37 -16.35 15.26
CA THR A 284 -7.79 -16.07 15.54
C THR A 284 -8.42 -15.29 14.40
N PHE A 285 -9.52 -15.80 13.87
CA PHE A 285 -10.30 -15.14 12.84
C PHE A 285 -11.15 -14.03 13.45
N VAL A 286 -11.09 -12.83 12.86
CA VAL A 286 -11.93 -11.68 13.22
C VAL A 286 -12.51 -11.05 11.95
N PRO A 287 -13.75 -10.54 11.98
CA PRO A 287 -14.28 -9.80 10.84
C PRO A 287 -13.64 -8.41 10.79
N SER A 288 -13.21 -8.00 9.61
CA SER A 288 -12.51 -6.74 9.36
C SER A 288 -13.01 -6.04 8.10
N SER A 289 -12.93 -4.70 8.10
CA SER A 289 -13.19 -3.83 6.94
C SER A 289 -11.98 -3.64 6.02
N ALA A 290 -10.87 -4.39 6.22
CA ALA A 290 -9.62 -4.23 5.49
C ALA A 290 -9.79 -4.11 3.96
N ASP A 291 -10.62 -4.96 3.34
CA ASP A 291 -10.82 -4.93 1.88
C ASP A 291 -11.37 -3.60 1.34
N ALA A 292 -12.04 -2.78 2.16
CA ALA A 292 -12.49 -1.45 1.76
C ALA A 292 -11.31 -0.49 1.49
N TRP A 293 -10.22 -0.66 2.23
CA TRP A 293 -9.05 0.20 2.22
C TRP A 293 -8.12 -0.06 1.02
N LEU A 294 -8.31 -1.16 0.31
CA LEU A 294 -7.60 -1.48 -0.93
C LEU A 294 -8.16 -0.74 -2.15
N ARG A 295 -9.36 -0.15 -2.05
CA ARG A 295 -10.05 0.50 -3.16
C ARG A 295 -9.48 1.90 -3.41
N ASN A 296 -9.34 2.27 -4.68
CA ASN A 296 -8.97 3.61 -5.12
C ASN A 296 -9.95 4.07 -6.21
N PRO A 297 -10.77 5.13 -5.98
CA PRO A 297 -10.83 5.91 -4.74
C PRO A 297 -11.30 5.06 -3.54
N LEU A 298 -10.82 5.41 -2.34
CA LEU A 298 -11.27 4.79 -1.08
C LEU A 298 -12.79 4.84 -1.05
N VAL A 299 -13.47 3.76 -0.66
CA VAL A 299 -14.92 3.78 -0.38
C VAL A 299 -15.16 3.82 1.14
N ASN A 300 -16.35 4.21 1.58
CA ASN A 300 -16.71 4.22 2.99
C ASN A 300 -16.48 2.81 3.57
N PRO A 301 -15.57 2.63 4.54
CA PRO A 301 -15.24 1.31 5.06
C PRO A 301 -16.40 0.60 5.76
N ASP A 302 -17.45 1.33 6.15
CA ASP A 302 -18.67 0.74 6.72
C ASP A 302 -19.67 0.24 5.68
N SER A 303 -19.54 0.62 4.39
CA SER A 303 -20.43 0.12 3.32
C SER A 303 -19.97 -1.21 2.73
N VAL A 304 -18.73 -1.63 3.02
CA VAL A 304 -18.16 -2.88 2.53
C VAL A 304 -18.42 -4.00 3.55
N ALA A 305 -18.88 -5.15 3.05
CA ALA A 305 -19.06 -6.33 3.89
C ALA A 305 -17.74 -6.74 4.54
N ARG A 306 -17.75 -6.89 5.87
CA ARG A 306 -16.56 -7.29 6.62
C ARG A 306 -16.23 -8.75 6.34
N ARG A 307 -14.96 -9.02 6.04
CA ARG A 307 -14.46 -10.37 5.79
C ARG A 307 -13.77 -10.91 7.03
N SER A 308 -13.98 -12.19 7.30
CA SER A 308 -13.25 -12.90 8.35
C SER A 308 -11.81 -13.12 7.91
N LEU A 309 -10.84 -12.60 8.68
CA LEU A 309 -9.41 -12.70 8.39
C LEU A 309 -8.58 -13.02 9.64
N ASN A 310 -7.35 -13.49 9.44
CA ASN A 310 -6.35 -13.72 10.48
C ASN A 310 -4.93 -13.50 9.91
N CYS A 311 -3.89 -13.95 10.63
CA CYS A 311 -2.52 -13.70 10.20
C CYS A 311 -2.09 -14.28 8.85
N THR A 312 -2.84 -15.23 8.29
CA THR A 312 -2.51 -15.81 6.99
C THR A 312 -2.56 -14.77 5.85
N GLU A 313 -3.34 -13.69 6.00
CA GLU A 313 -3.40 -12.56 5.06
C GLU A 313 -2.04 -11.89 4.84
N TRP A 314 -1.17 -11.94 5.86
CA TRP A 314 0.15 -11.33 5.83
C TRP A 314 1.27 -12.33 6.10
N GLY A 315 0.99 -13.62 5.97
CA GLY A 315 1.97 -14.69 6.18
C GLY A 315 2.47 -14.81 7.62
N CYS A 316 1.73 -14.30 8.60
CA CYS A 316 2.01 -14.43 10.04
C CYS A 316 3.40 -13.93 10.49
N THR A 317 3.98 -12.97 9.76
CA THR A 317 5.26 -12.33 10.11
C THR A 317 5.08 -10.83 10.32
N GLN A 318 6.00 -10.22 11.08
CA GLN A 318 6.04 -8.77 11.26
C GLN A 318 6.22 -8.02 9.92
N GLU A 319 7.21 -8.41 9.10
CA GLU A 319 7.43 -7.76 7.80
C GLU A 319 6.20 -7.89 6.90
N GLY A 320 5.61 -9.09 6.85
CA GLY A 320 4.39 -9.33 6.09
C GLY A 320 3.25 -8.43 6.55
N PHE A 321 3.03 -8.32 7.87
CA PHE A 321 1.99 -7.47 8.42
C PHE A 321 2.22 -5.99 8.09
N LEU A 322 3.44 -5.47 8.26
CA LEU A 322 3.73 -4.06 8.00
C LEU A 322 3.56 -3.71 6.51
N LYS A 323 4.00 -4.60 5.61
CA LYS A 323 3.73 -4.44 4.16
C LYS A 323 2.23 -4.45 3.88
N TRP A 324 1.49 -5.38 4.48
CA TRP A 324 0.04 -5.46 4.36
C TRP A 324 -0.60 -4.16 4.87
N TRP A 325 -0.22 -3.68 6.05
CA TRP A 325 -0.70 -2.45 6.65
C TRP A 325 -0.47 -1.21 5.77
N PHE A 326 0.76 -1.02 5.26
CA PHE A 326 1.06 0.07 4.31
C PHE A 326 0.27 -0.05 3.01
N ASN A 327 0.07 -1.26 2.50
CA ASN A 327 -0.69 -1.52 1.28
C ASN A 327 -2.18 -1.15 1.42
N HIS A 328 -2.69 -1.08 2.64
CA HIS A 328 -4.06 -0.63 2.92
C HIS A 328 -4.16 0.87 3.18
N MET A 329 -3.06 1.63 3.19
CA MET A 329 -3.18 3.08 3.31
C MET A 329 -3.84 3.67 2.07
N PRO A 330 -4.83 4.58 2.24
CA PRO A 330 -5.41 5.34 1.13
C PRO A 330 -4.33 6.03 0.28
N TYR A 331 -4.45 5.85 -1.03
CA TYR A 331 -3.60 6.41 -2.07
C TYR A 331 -4.48 6.94 -3.21
N GLY A 332 -4.00 7.92 -3.98
CA GLY A 332 -4.80 8.55 -5.03
C GLY A 332 -4.37 9.98 -5.35
N GLN A 333 -5.28 10.79 -5.89
CA GLN A 333 -5.04 12.21 -6.14
C GLN A 333 -5.19 13.05 -4.87
N LYS A 334 -4.64 14.28 -4.91
CA LYS A 334 -4.76 15.30 -3.86
C LYS A 334 -6.19 15.53 -3.32
N ASN A 335 -7.24 15.39 -4.14
CA ASN A 335 -8.64 15.63 -3.74
C ASN A 335 -9.34 14.39 -3.18
N ALA A 336 -8.63 13.25 -3.08
CA ALA A 336 -9.08 12.04 -2.41
C ALA A 336 -8.21 11.79 -1.16
N PRO A 337 -8.64 10.94 -0.21
CA PRO A 337 -7.77 10.50 0.87
C PRO A 337 -6.49 9.86 0.32
N ASN A 338 -5.36 10.57 0.43
CA ASN A 338 -4.03 10.08 0.09
C ASN A 338 -3.11 10.31 1.29
N TRP A 339 -2.90 9.25 2.08
CA TRP A 339 -2.12 9.33 3.31
C TRP A 339 -0.62 9.44 3.03
N TRP A 340 -0.14 8.87 1.93
CA TRP A 340 1.26 9.00 1.51
C TRP A 340 1.66 10.46 1.28
N ARG A 341 0.72 11.32 0.87
CA ARG A 341 0.93 12.76 0.78
C ARG A 341 1.34 13.36 2.12
N HIS A 342 0.64 13.06 3.21
CA HIS A 342 0.99 13.56 4.54
C HIS A 342 2.33 13.02 5.03
N LEU A 343 2.68 11.78 4.65
CA LEU A 343 3.96 11.17 5.02
C LEU A 343 5.15 11.84 4.33
N VAL A 344 4.95 12.39 3.12
CA VAL A 344 6.01 13.04 2.32
C VAL A 344 6.02 14.57 2.49
N HIS A 345 4.85 15.20 2.44
CA HIS A 345 4.66 16.64 2.60
C HIS A 345 4.30 16.96 4.05
N LEU A 346 5.33 16.98 4.88
CA LEU A 346 5.20 17.09 6.35
C LEU A 346 4.57 18.41 6.81
N ASP A 347 4.61 19.44 5.96
CA ASP A 347 4.01 20.75 6.23
C ASP A 347 2.53 20.82 5.82
N ASP A 348 1.97 19.77 5.20
CA ASP A 348 0.53 19.65 4.93
C ASP A 348 -0.19 19.21 6.23
N THR A 349 -0.53 20.19 7.07
CA THR A 349 -0.85 19.97 8.49
C THR A 349 -2.23 19.39 8.81
N GLU A 350 -3.12 19.25 7.83
CA GLU A 350 -4.51 18.82 8.06
C GLU A 350 -4.96 17.88 6.94
N ALA A 351 -5.53 16.75 7.33
CA ALA A 351 -6.31 15.94 6.41
C ALA A 351 -7.52 16.77 5.96
N PRO A 352 -7.98 16.65 4.70
CA PRO A 352 -9.21 17.30 4.28
C PRO A 352 -10.33 16.85 5.23
N ALA A 353 -11.03 17.84 5.81
CA ALA A 353 -12.21 17.56 6.62
C ALA A 353 -13.16 16.67 5.81
N GLN A 354 -13.75 15.65 6.43
CA GLN A 354 -14.84 14.90 5.80
C GLN A 354 -15.91 15.93 5.42
N PRO A 355 -16.17 16.20 4.13
CA PRO A 355 -16.95 17.38 3.80
C PRO A 355 -18.41 17.09 4.14
N SER A 356 -18.91 17.76 5.17
CA SER A 356 -20.26 17.58 5.72
C SER A 356 -21.36 18.17 4.82
N ALA A 357 -20.99 18.84 3.73
CA ALA A 357 -21.91 19.61 2.87
C ALA A 357 -21.87 19.20 1.39
N CYS A 358 -21.34 18.02 1.03
CA CYS A 358 -21.21 17.64 -0.38
C CYS A 358 -22.53 17.70 -1.15
N GLY A 359 -23.64 17.25 -0.55
CA GLY A 359 -24.96 17.27 -1.21
C GLY A 359 -25.51 18.66 -1.57
N ALA A 360 -24.92 19.76 -1.06
CA ALA A 360 -25.31 21.12 -1.41
C ALA A 360 -24.63 21.64 -2.70
N ASN A 361 -23.61 20.93 -3.21
CA ASN A 361 -22.87 21.31 -4.40
C ASN A 361 -23.49 20.68 -5.64
N THR A 362 -23.94 21.52 -6.57
CA THR A 362 -24.68 21.08 -7.77
C THR A 362 -23.85 21.15 -9.07
N THR A 363 -22.56 21.52 -8.98
CA THR A 363 -21.66 21.55 -10.13
C THR A 363 -20.37 20.81 -9.83
N LEU A 364 -19.74 20.23 -10.86
CA LEU A 364 -18.42 19.60 -10.75
C LEU A 364 -17.39 20.56 -10.12
N SER A 365 -17.33 21.80 -10.61
CA SER A 365 -16.40 22.81 -10.09
C SER A 365 -16.61 23.16 -8.62
N SER A 366 -17.86 23.27 -8.16
CA SER A 366 -18.15 23.56 -6.75
C SER A 366 -17.97 22.33 -5.86
N CYS A 367 -18.18 21.14 -6.42
CA CYS A 367 -17.93 19.87 -5.75
C CYS A 367 -16.44 19.64 -5.49
N ASP A 368 -15.62 19.81 -6.52
CA ASP A 368 -14.17 19.67 -6.44
C ASP A 368 -13.58 20.71 -5.48
N ALA A 369 -14.08 21.95 -5.53
CA ALA A 369 -13.67 23.02 -4.61
C ALA A 369 -14.06 22.74 -3.15
N ALA A 370 -15.14 21.98 -2.91
CA ALA A 370 -15.58 21.58 -1.57
C ALA A 370 -14.84 20.35 -1.02
N GLY A 371 -13.87 19.79 -1.77
CA GLY A 371 -13.15 18.58 -1.37
C GLY A 371 -14.01 17.32 -1.43
N CYS A 372 -15.09 17.35 -2.23
CA CYS A 372 -16.00 16.24 -2.43
C CYS A 372 -15.69 15.50 -3.74
N ALA A 373 -16.30 14.34 -3.94
CA ALA A 373 -16.24 13.60 -5.20
C ALA A 373 -17.52 13.80 -6.01
N TRP A 374 -17.36 14.15 -7.29
CA TRP A 374 -18.48 14.26 -8.23
C TRP A 374 -18.80 12.90 -8.84
N TYR A 375 -20.06 12.48 -8.72
CA TYR A 375 -20.54 11.23 -9.28
C TYR A 375 -21.37 11.54 -10.52
N ALA A 376 -20.78 11.32 -11.70
CA ALA A 376 -21.42 11.64 -12.99
C ALA A 376 -22.76 10.90 -13.18
N CYS A 377 -22.87 9.69 -12.64
CA CYS A 377 -24.07 8.85 -12.65
C CYS A 377 -25.34 9.52 -12.09
N SER A 378 -25.19 10.34 -11.04
CA SER A 378 -26.29 11.01 -10.33
C SER A 378 -26.20 12.51 -10.48
N ASN A 379 -25.23 12.99 -11.26
CA ASN A 379 -24.92 14.40 -11.47
C ASN A 379 -24.92 15.17 -10.13
N SER A 380 -24.34 14.54 -9.10
CA SER A 380 -24.44 14.97 -7.71
C SER A 380 -23.09 14.84 -7.02
N CYS A 381 -22.90 15.70 -6.04
CA CYS A 381 -21.68 15.79 -5.27
C CYS A 381 -21.81 15.04 -3.94
N TRP A 382 -20.83 14.19 -3.62
CA TRP A 382 -20.87 13.31 -2.45
C TRP A 382 -19.54 13.31 -1.69
N PRO A 383 -19.52 12.94 -0.39
CA PRO A 383 -18.27 12.75 0.33
C PRO A 383 -17.34 11.80 -0.45
N PRO A 384 -16.02 12.08 -0.53
CA PRO A 384 -15.09 11.21 -1.23
C PRO A 384 -15.18 9.79 -0.68
N GLY A 385 -15.37 8.84 -1.58
CA GLY A 385 -15.57 7.44 -1.20
C GLY A 385 -16.98 7.05 -0.82
N THR A 386 -17.97 7.87 -1.14
CA THR A 386 -19.35 7.42 -1.08
C THR A 386 -19.50 6.17 -1.97
N ASP A 387 -20.15 5.15 -1.42
CA ASP A 387 -20.41 3.92 -2.14
C ASP A 387 -21.13 4.22 -3.45
N ILE A 388 -20.68 3.62 -4.56
CA ILE A 388 -21.28 3.86 -5.87
C ILE A 388 -22.78 3.50 -5.88
N GLN A 389 -23.23 2.54 -5.08
CA GLN A 389 -24.65 2.18 -4.98
C GLN A 389 -25.47 3.21 -4.18
N VAL A 390 -24.81 3.99 -3.32
CA VAL A 390 -25.43 5.07 -2.55
C VAL A 390 -25.43 6.37 -3.35
N ALA A 391 -24.29 6.71 -3.97
CA ALA A 391 -24.18 7.88 -4.83
C ALA A 391 -24.90 7.70 -6.17
N CYS A 392 -25.04 6.46 -6.65
CA CYS A 392 -25.66 6.09 -7.92
C CYS A 392 -26.66 4.92 -7.73
N PRO A 393 -27.84 5.10 -7.11
CA PRO A 393 -28.81 4.01 -6.97
C PRO A 393 -29.17 3.41 -8.34
N ALA A 394 -28.87 2.12 -8.51
CA ALA A 394 -28.72 1.43 -9.80
C ALA A 394 -29.98 1.45 -10.71
N ASP A 395 -31.16 1.65 -10.13
CA ASP A 395 -32.41 1.34 -10.82
C ASP A 395 -32.88 2.43 -11.80
N SER A 396 -32.28 3.62 -11.78
CA SER A 396 -32.80 4.79 -12.52
C SER A 396 -32.07 5.11 -13.84
N TRP A 397 -30.86 4.61 -14.06
CA TRP A 397 -30.00 5.15 -15.12
C TRP A 397 -29.19 4.13 -15.94
N CYS A 398 -29.03 2.88 -15.50
CA CYS A 398 -28.37 1.84 -16.33
C CYS A 398 -29.07 1.70 -17.69
N GLY A 399 -30.40 1.73 -17.74
CA GLY A 399 -31.18 1.63 -18.97
C GLY A 399 -31.03 2.81 -19.96
N GLN A 400 -30.35 3.89 -19.58
CA GLN A 400 -30.10 5.05 -20.45
C GLN A 400 -28.80 4.92 -21.26
N ASN A 401 -27.96 3.93 -20.94
CA ASN A 401 -26.69 3.70 -21.62
C ASN A 401 -26.87 2.81 -22.85
N THR A 402 -26.46 3.29 -24.02
CA THR A 402 -26.70 2.64 -25.31
C THR A 402 -25.50 1.87 -25.88
N SER A 403 -24.38 1.82 -25.16
CA SER A 403 -23.16 1.12 -25.59
C SER A 403 -22.48 0.36 -24.44
N VAL A 404 -21.69 -0.67 -24.78
CA VAL A 404 -20.87 -1.42 -23.81
C VAL A 404 -19.95 -0.48 -23.04
N SER A 405 -19.22 0.39 -23.74
CA SER A 405 -18.29 1.33 -23.12
C SER A 405 -18.97 2.33 -22.17
N SER A 406 -20.15 2.84 -22.52
CA SER A 406 -20.89 3.75 -21.64
C SER A 406 -21.54 3.01 -20.47
N CYS A 407 -21.91 1.74 -20.65
CA CYS A 407 -22.46 0.88 -19.60
C CYS A 407 -21.40 0.48 -18.55
N ASP A 408 -20.20 0.12 -19.01
CA ASP A 408 -19.10 -0.25 -18.11
C ASP A 408 -18.57 0.97 -17.35
N ALA A 409 -18.46 2.13 -18.02
CA ALA A 409 -18.09 3.39 -17.39
C ALA A 409 -19.12 3.86 -16.34
N ALA A 410 -20.37 3.43 -16.51
CA ALA A 410 -21.46 3.64 -15.56
C ALA A 410 -21.42 2.68 -14.36
N GLY A 411 -20.50 1.70 -14.32
CA GLY A 411 -20.53 0.67 -13.29
C GLY A 411 -21.77 -0.23 -13.36
N CYS A 412 -22.42 -0.28 -14.53
CA CYS A 412 -23.51 -1.18 -14.84
C CYS A 412 -22.96 -2.43 -15.58
N ALA A 413 -23.82 -3.41 -15.84
CA ALA A 413 -23.46 -4.60 -16.61
C ALA A 413 -24.19 -4.63 -17.96
N TRP A 414 -23.44 -4.84 -19.03
CA TRP A 414 -24.01 -5.00 -20.36
C TRP A 414 -24.53 -6.42 -20.59
N TYR A 415 -25.80 -6.55 -20.94
CA TYR A 415 -26.43 -7.83 -21.26
C TYR A 415 -26.62 -7.94 -22.77
N ALA A 416 -25.73 -8.71 -23.42
CA ALA A 416 -25.73 -8.89 -24.86
C ALA A 416 -27.05 -9.46 -25.42
N CYS A 417 -27.77 -10.23 -24.60
CA CYS A 417 -29.07 -10.84 -24.92
C CYS A 417 -30.20 -9.85 -25.18
N SER A 418 -30.20 -8.70 -24.51
CA SER A 418 -31.17 -7.62 -24.69
C SER A 418 -30.52 -6.39 -25.30
N ASN A 419 -29.23 -6.47 -25.62
CA ASN A 419 -28.43 -5.35 -26.12
C ASN A 419 -28.66 -4.08 -25.29
N SER A 420 -28.73 -4.26 -23.97
CA SER A 420 -29.16 -3.25 -23.02
C SER A 420 -28.30 -3.32 -21.76
N CYS A 421 -28.19 -2.17 -21.10
CA CYS A 421 -27.41 -2.02 -19.89
C CYS A 421 -28.31 -2.13 -18.66
N TRP A 422 -27.92 -2.97 -17.69
CA TRP A 422 -28.69 -3.27 -16.49
C TRP A 422 -27.82 -3.23 -15.23
N SER A 423 -28.45 -3.22 -14.05
CA SER A 423 -27.75 -3.28 -12.78
C SER A 423 -26.87 -4.55 -12.70
N PRO A 424 -25.62 -4.46 -12.21
CA PRO A 424 -24.77 -5.63 -12.02
C PRO A 424 -25.47 -6.68 -11.16
N GLY A 425 -25.43 -7.95 -11.58
CA GLY A 425 -26.11 -9.05 -10.87
C GLY A 425 -27.61 -9.19 -11.17
N THR A 426 -28.17 -8.40 -12.09
CA THR A 426 -29.55 -8.59 -12.57
C THR A 426 -29.72 -10.02 -13.13
N PRO A 427 -30.71 -10.80 -12.64
CA PRO A 427 -30.92 -12.16 -13.14
C PRO A 427 -31.16 -12.18 -14.64
N LEU A 428 -30.57 -13.15 -15.35
CA LEU A 428 -30.71 -13.29 -16.80
C LEU A 428 -32.18 -13.34 -17.26
N GLY A 429 -33.07 -13.95 -16.46
CA GLY A 429 -34.50 -13.97 -16.78
C GLY A 429 -35.17 -12.59 -16.82
N VAL A 430 -34.61 -11.62 -16.08
CA VAL A 430 -35.07 -10.23 -16.04
C VAL A 430 -34.41 -9.43 -17.16
N ALA A 431 -33.09 -9.52 -17.29
CA ALA A 431 -32.35 -8.73 -18.28
C ALA A 431 -32.51 -9.24 -19.72
N CYS A 432 -32.71 -10.55 -19.91
CA CYS A 432 -32.76 -11.21 -21.23
C CYS A 432 -34.14 -11.80 -21.57
N GLY A 433 -35.09 -11.74 -20.64
CA GLY A 433 -36.37 -12.42 -20.76
C GLY A 433 -36.30 -13.95 -20.59
N PRO A 434 -37.43 -14.66 -20.75
CA PRO A 434 -37.59 -16.07 -20.37
C PRO A 434 -36.77 -17.07 -21.21
N CYS A 435 -36.26 -16.65 -22.39
CA CYS A 435 -35.45 -17.51 -23.26
C CYS A 435 -34.10 -17.89 -22.62
N ALA A 436 -33.46 -16.96 -21.90
CA ALA A 436 -32.13 -17.17 -21.31
C ALA A 436 -32.13 -18.11 -20.09
N LEU A 437 -33.31 -18.48 -19.59
CA LEU A 437 -33.49 -19.44 -18.50
C LEU A 437 -33.64 -20.89 -18.99
N GLN A 438 -33.71 -21.10 -20.31
CA GLN A 438 -33.92 -22.43 -20.87
C GLN A 438 -32.59 -23.16 -21.03
N THR A 439 -32.48 -24.31 -20.37
CA THR A 439 -31.24 -25.11 -20.31
C THR A 439 -31.20 -26.23 -21.34
N SER A 440 -32.22 -26.38 -22.18
CA SER A 440 -32.29 -27.44 -23.20
C SER A 440 -32.96 -26.97 -24.49
N GLN A 441 -32.61 -27.63 -25.60
CA GLN A 441 -33.24 -27.40 -26.90
C GLN A 441 -34.75 -27.65 -26.85
N ALA A 442 -35.18 -28.70 -26.13
CA ALA A 442 -36.60 -29.03 -26.00
C ALA A 442 -37.38 -27.95 -25.23
N SER A 443 -36.83 -27.44 -24.12
CA SER A 443 -37.47 -26.38 -23.35
C SER A 443 -37.43 -25.03 -24.07
N CYS A 444 -36.40 -24.77 -24.89
CA CYS A 444 -36.34 -23.61 -25.78
C CYS A 444 -37.42 -23.62 -26.86
N GLN A 445 -37.67 -24.80 -27.46
CA GLN A 445 -38.66 -24.98 -28.53
C GLN A 445 -40.11 -24.85 -28.04
N GLN A 446 -40.38 -25.10 -26.75
CA GLN A 446 -41.71 -24.90 -26.16
C GLN A 446 -42.16 -23.44 -26.16
N TYR A 447 -41.24 -22.47 -26.20
CA TYR A 447 -41.55 -21.04 -26.34
C TYR A 447 -41.83 -20.61 -27.78
N GLY A 448 -41.96 -21.56 -28.71
CA GLY A 448 -42.64 -21.38 -29.99
C GLY A 448 -42.07 -20.25 -30.85
N SER A 449 -42.68 -19.06 -30.79
CA SER A 449 -42.42 -17.89 -31.64
C SER A 449 -41.38 -16.91 -31.09
N SER A 450 -41.09 -16.91 -29.78
CA SER A 450 -40.28 -15.88 -29.12
C SER A 450 -38.83 -16.29 -28.86
N CYS A 451 -38.49 -17.58 -28.86
CA CYS A 451 -37.14 -18.08 -28.63
C CYS A 451 -36.62 -18.95 -29.78
N GLY A 452 -35.30 -18.96 -29.99
CA GLY A 452 -34.57 -19.78 -30.95
C GLY A 452 -33.38 -20.47 -30.29
N TRP A 453 -33.16 -21.74 -30.64
CA TRP A 453 -32.00 -22.50 -30.17
C TRP A 453 -30.81 -22.27 -31.09
N TYR A 454 -29.66 -21.90 -30.51
CA TYR A 454 -28.42 -21.66 -31.27
C TYR A 454 -27.46 -22.82 -30.98
N ALA A 455 -27.36 -23.72 -31.96
CA ALA A 455 -26.57 -24.95 -31.85
C ALA A 455 -25.06 -24.70 -31.67
N CYS A 456 -24.57 -23.53 -32.09
CA CYS A 456 -23.17 -23.12 -31.96
C CYS A 456 -22.70 -23.01 -30.49
N THR A 457 -23.61 -22.67 -29.58
CA THR A 457 -23.33 -22.42 -28.16
C THR A 457 -24.17 -23.30 -27.23
N ASN A 458 -25.04 -24.16 -27.78
CA ASN A 458 -26.02 -24.93 -27.03
C ASN A 458 -26.83 -24.07 -26.04
N THR A 459 -27.26 -22.88 -26.49
CA THR A 459 -28.02 -21.95 -25.66
C THR A 459 -29.27 -21.43 -26.38
N CYS A 460 -30.29 -21.10 -25.58
CA CYS A 460 -31.54 -20.54 -26.06
C CYS A 460 -31.52 -19.02 -25.99
N TRP A 461 -31.84 -18.34 -27.08
CA TRP A 461 -31.87 -16.88 -27.17
C TRP A 461 -33.20 -16.40 -27.77
N PRO A 462 -33.53 -15.10 -27.69
CA PRO A 462 -34.64 -14.55 -28.45
C PRO A 462 -34.55 -14.90 -29.95
N ARG A 463 -35.69 -15.21 -30.57
CA ARG A 463 -35.73 -15.54 -32.00
C ARG A 463 -35.41 -14.28 -32.82
N GLY A 464 -34.43 -14.38 -33.73
CA GLY A 464 -33.94 -13.25 -34.54
C GLY A 464 -32.62 -12.63 -34.05
N THR A 465 -32.09 -13.07 -32.91
CA THR A 465 -30.72 -12.69 -32.49
C THR A 465 -29.70 -13.06 -33.57
N PRO A 466 -28.85 -12.13 -34.04
CA PRO A 466 -27.85 -12.44 -35.05
C PRO A 466 -26.92 -13.56 -34.59
N ASN A 467 -26.53 -14.48 -35.49
CA ASN A 467 -25.57 -15.54 -35.18
C ASN A 467 -24.23 -14.96 -34.67
N ALA A 468 -23.80 -13.79 -35.14
CA ALA A 468 -22.59 -13.13 -34.64
C ALA A 468 -22.69 -12.70 -33.16
N THR A 469 -23.90 -12.60 -32.62
CA THR A 469 -24.19 -12.20 -31.24
C THR A 469 -24.45 -13.42 -30.36
N ALA A 470 -25.25 -14.39 -30.83
CA ALA A 470 -25.53 -15.62 -30.10
C ALA A 470 -24.35 -16.61 -30.13
N CYS A 471 -23.56 -16.60 -31.21
CA CYS A 471 -22.35 -17.39 -31.40
C CYS A 471 -21.16 -16.43 -31.42
N ALA A 472 -20.55 -16.19 -30.26
CA ALA A 472 -19.36 -15.33 -30.16
C ALA A 472 -18.27 -15.75 -31.17
N PRO A 473 -17.44 -14.81 -31.68
CA PRO A 473 -16.56 -15.07 -32.82
C PRO A 473 -15.40 -16.01 -32.46
N CYS A 474 -15.11 -16.97 -33.35
CA CYS A 474 -14.02 -17.97 -33.24
C CYS A 474 -12.63 -17.40 -32.87
N ARG A 475 -12.42 -16.08 -32.99
CA ARG A 475 -11.16 -15.37 -32.73
C ARG A 475 -10.77 -15.26 -31.26
N SER A 476 -11.67 -15.56 -30.31
CA SER A 476 -11.35 -15.60 -28.88
C SER A 476 -10.65 -16.90 -28.46
N TYR A 477 -10.65 -17.93 -29.32
CA TYR A 477 -10.00 -19.21 -29.04
C TYR A 477 -8.52 -19.16 -29.43
N THR A 478 -7.65 -19.39 -28.45
CA THR A 478 -6.19 -19.30 -28.60
C THR A 478 -5.51 -20.66 -28.73
N ASP A 479 -6.25 -21.76 -28.62
CA ASP A 479 -5.75 -23.13 -28.75
C ASP A 479 -6.59 -23.99 -29.71
N VAL A 480 -5.95 -25.02 -30.26
CA VAL A 480 -6.54 -25.91 -31.27
C VAL A 480 -7.67 -26.77 -30.72
N ALA A 481 -7.56 -27.22 -29.46
CA ALA A 481 -8.53 -28.13 -28.87
C ALA A 481 -9.87 -27.42 -28.63
N THR A 482 -9.82 -26.18 -28.16
CA THR A 482 -11.00 -25.33 -28.00
C THR A 482 -11.59 -24.94 -29.36
N CYS A 483 -10.76 -24.63 -30.36
CA CYS A 483 -11.24 -24.35 -31.71
C CYS A 483 -11.96 -25.55 -32.35
N ASP A 484 -11.40 -26.75 -32.19
CA ASP A 484 -11.93 -27.99 -32.74
C ASP A 484 -13.16 -28.51 -31.98
N ALA A 485 -13.33 -28.16 -30.71
CA ALA A 485 -14.58 -28.43 -29.99
C ALA A 485 -15.79 -27.74 -30.64
N HIS A 486 -15.57 -26.67 -31.41
CA HIS A 486 -16.59 -25.92 -32.17
C HIS A 486 -16.55 -26.20 -33.69
N GLN A 487 -16.17 -27.43 -34.05
CA GLN A 487 -15.98 -27.96 -35.41
C GLN A 487 -17.07 -27.61 -36.46
N ALA A 488 -18.31 -27.38 -36.04
CA ALA A 488 -19.41 -27.02 -36.95
C ALA A 488 -19.33 -25.58 -37.49
N SER A 489 -18.61 -24.68 -36.82
CA SER A 489 -18.60 -23.24 -37.11
C SER A 489 -17.19 -22.63 -37.21
N CYS A 490 -16.19 -23.28 -36.60
CA CYS A 490 -14.81 -22.82 -36.61
C CYS A 490 -13.86 -23.85 -37.26
N ALA A 491 -12.69 -23.36 -37.70
CA ALA A 491 -11.59 -24.15 -38.21
C ALA A 491 -10.26 -23.51 -37.78
N TRP A 492 -9.29 -24.34 -37.42
CA TRP A 492 -7.95 -23.90 -37.06
C TRP A 492 -7.10 -23.70 -38.32
N TYR A 493 -6.43 -22.55 -38.42
CA TYR A 493 -5.52 -22.25 -39.53
C TYR A 493 -4.09 -22.18 -39.01
N ALA A 494 -3.24 -23.07 -39.52
CA ALA A 494 -1.82 -23.10 -39.23
C ALA A 494 -1.06 -22.21 -40.23
N CYS A 495 -0.67 -21.02 -39.80
CA CYS A 495 0.14 -20.08 -40.59
C CYS A 495 1.61 -20.16 -40.13
N THR A 496 2.50 -19.26 -40.60
CA THR A 496 3.91 -19.23 -40.15
C THR A 496 4.06 -19.26 -38.61
N PRO A 497 5.20 -19.75 -38.08
CA PRO A 497 5.37 -19.95 -36.64
C PRO A 497 4.98 -18.71 -35.81
N GLY A 498 4.02 -18.87 -34.90
CA GLY A 498 3.51 -17.80 -34.02
C GLY A 498 2.21 -17.11 -34.47
N ALA A 499 1.66 -17.45 -35.65
CA ALA A 499 0.46 -16.79 -36.19
C ALA A 499 -0.78 -17.71 -36.30
N ASN A 500 -0.75 -18.91 -35.73
CA ASN A 500 -1.87 -19.85 -35.77
C ASN A 500 -3.08 -19.30 -35.02
N LYS A 501 -4.25 -19.27 -35.67
CA LYS A 501 -5.48 -18.75 -35.06
C LYS A 501 -6.71 -19.54 -35.51
N CYS A 502 -7.73 -19.53 -34.66
CA CYS A 502 -9.04 -20.08 -34.95
C CYS A 502 -9.89 -19.07 -35.75
N TRP A 503 -10.47 -19.51 -36.86
CA TRP A 503 -11.29 -18.70 -37.75
C TRP A 503 -12.62 -19.39 -38.04
N GLN A 504 -13.56 -18.63 -38.61
CA GLN A 504 -14.78 -19.24 -39.14
C GLN A 504 -14.46 -20.21 -40.27
N ARG A 505 -15.10 -21.37 -40.25
CA ARG A 505 -14.89 -22.42 -41.25
C ARG A 505 -15.30 -21.91 -42.64
N GLY A 506 -14.44 -22.08 -43.64
CA GLY A 506 -14.63 -21.58 -45.01
C GLY A 506 -13.97 -20.23 -45.31
N THR A 507 -13.27 -19.63 -44.34
CA THR A 507 -12.46 -18.43 -44.57
C THR A 507 -11.34 -18.74 -45.58
N ALA A 508 -11.16 -17.85 -46.57
CA ALA A 508 -10.10 -18.00 -47.58
C ALA A 508 -8.71 -17.94 -46.94
N LEU A 509 -7.79 -18.78 -47.42
CA LEU A 509 -6.42 -18.88 -46.87
C LEU A 509 -5.64 -17.56 -46.96
N SER A 510 -5.85 -16.76 -48.01
CA SER A 510 -5.25 -15.42 -48.14
C SER A 510 -5.72 -14.44 -47.07
N THR A 511 -6.93 -14.62 -46.54
CA THR A 511 -7.48 -13.81 -45.44
C THR A 511 -7.05 -14.32 -44.08
N ALA A 512 -6.95 -15.65 -43.91
CA ALA A 512 -6.56 -16.27 -42.65
C ALA A 512 -5.03 -16.27 -42.41
N CYS A 513 -4.22 -16.39 -43.47
CA CYS A 513 -2.76 -16.45 -43.44
C CYS A 513 -2.13 -15.51 -44.50
N PRO A 514 -2.24 -14.18 -44.34
CA PRO A 514 -1.81 -13.20 -45.35
C PRO A 514 -0.29 -13.11 -45.57
N SER A 515 0.54 -13.67 -44.69
CA SER A 515 2.02 -13.63 -44.79
C SER A 515 2.63 -14.80 -45.58
N THR A 516 1.81 -15.63 -46.22
CA THR A 516 2.23 -16.90 -46.86
C THR A 516 1.89 -16.99 -48.36
N TYR A 517 1.35 -15.93 -48.96
CA TYR A 517 1.03 -15.82 -50.39
C TYR A 517 1.38 -14.45 -50.93
#